data_AF-A0AAN3NZZ0-F1
#
_entry.id   AF-A0AAN3NZZ0-F1
#
_cell.length_a   1.000
_cell.length_b   1.000
_cell.length_c   1.000
_cell.angle_alpha   90.00
_cell.angle_beta   90.00
_cell.angle_gamma   90.00
#
_symmetry.space_group_name_H-M   'P 1'
#
loop_
_entity.id
_entity.type
_entity.pdbx_description
1 polymer ?
#
loop_
_entity_poly.entity_id
_entity_poly.type
_entity_poly.pdbx_seq_one_letter_code
_entity_poly.pdbx_strand_id
1 'polypeptide(L)' 'MRYLNTKNIIAAGVLLSCMNSIAWGAIIPDRTRIIMNESDKGEALKLTNQSKKLPYLAQTWIE' A
#
# COMPACT_ATOMS: atom_id res chain seq x y z
N MET A 1 -33.11 10.55 -31.24
CA MET A 1 -31.93 10.55 -30.35
C MET A 1 -32.26 11.41 -29.13
N ARG A 2 -32.24 10.84 -27.93
CA ARG A 2 -32.44 11.61 -26.69
C ARG A 2 -31.16 12.42 -26.42
N TYR A 3 -31.25 13.74 -26.45
CA TYR A 3 -30.13 14.62 -26.09
C TYR A 3 -29.74 14.37 -24.64
N LEU A 4 -28.48 13.99 -24.40
CA LEU A 4 -27.94 13.87 -23.05
C LEU A 4 -27.86 15.26 -22.40
N ASN A 5 -28.38 15.39 -21.19
CA ASN A 5 -28.37 16.63 -20.42
C ASN A 5 -26.95 16.94 -19.92
N THR A 6 -26.38 18.08 -20.33
CA THR A 6 -25.04 18.54 -19.94
C THR A 6 -24.80 18.53 -18.43
N LYS A 7 -25.83 18.80 -17.62
CA LYS A 7 -25.73 18.72 -16.15
C LYS A 7 -25.45 17.30 -15.67
N ASN A 8 -26.04 16.29 -16.32
CA ASN A 8 -25.80 14.89 -16.00
C ASN A 8 -24.38 14.46 -16.39
N ILE A 9 -23.83 15.02 -17.47
CA ILE A 9 -22.44 14.75 -17.89
C ILE A 9 -21.45 15.33 -16.87
N ILE A 10 -21.68 16.57 -16.43
CA ILE A 10 -20.82 17.21 -15.42
C ILE A 10 -20.92 16.46 -14.09
N ALA A 11 -22.12 16.09 -13.65
CA ALA A 11 -22.32 15.30 -12.43
C ALA A 11 -21.62 13.94 -12.49
N ALA A 12 -21.70 13.24 -13.64
CA ALA A 12 -20.99 11.98 -13.84
C ALA A 12 -19.47 12.14 -13.82
N GLY A 13 -18.94 13.22 -14.43
CA GLY A 13 -17.51 13.52 -14.43
C GLY A 13 -16.96 13.77 -13.03
N VAL A 14 -17.68 14.53 -12.19
CA VAL A 14 -17.31 14.77 -10.80
C VAL A 14 -17.32 13.46 -9.99
N LEU A 15 -18.34 12.62 -10.16
CA LEU A 15 -18.43 11.32 -9.49
C LEU A 15 -17.26 10.38 -9.84
N LEU A 16 -16.85 10.33 -11.10
CA LEU A 16 -15.69 9.54 -11.55
C LEU A 16 -14.37 10.04 -10.96
N SER A 17 -14.21 11.35 -10.77
CA SER A 17 -12.97 11.94 -10.21
C SER A 17 -12.73 11.61 -8.73
N CYS A 18 -13.77 11.21 -8.00
CA CYS A 18 -13.67 10.85 -6.58
C CYS A 18 -13.15 9.41 -6.36
N MET A 19 -13.00 8.60 -7.41
CA MET A 19 -12.49 7.22 -7.32
C MET A 19 -10.96 7.21 -7.26
N ASN A 20 -10.38 7.68 -6.15
CA ASN A 20 -8.95 7.50 -5.89
C ASN A 20 -8.69 6.06 -5.42
N SER A 21 -7.64 5.44 -5.93
CA SER A 21 -7.19 4.13 -5.48
C SER A 21 -6.57 4.24 -4.08
N ILE A 22 -7.17 3.53 -3.11
CA ILE A 22 -6.58 3.38 -1.78
C ILE A 22 -5.47 2.34 -1.90
N ALA A 23 -4.21 2.78 -1.85
CA ALA A 23 -3.06 1.88 -1.79
C ALA A 23 -2.82 1.47 -0.34
N TRP A 24 -3.03 0.19 -0.03
CA TRP A 24 -2.63 -0.38 1.25
C TRP A 24 -1.25 -1.03 1.11
N GLY A 25 -0.34 -0.66 2.01
CA GLY A 25 0.94 -1.34 2.14
C GLY A 25 0.71 -2.79 2.57
N ALA A 26 1.19 -3.74 1.78
CA ALA A 26 1.00 -5.17 2.04
C ALA A 26 2.21 -5.83 2.73
N ILE A 27 3.30 -5.08 2.95
CA ILE A 27 4.51 -5.58 3.61
C ILE A 27 4.41 -5.31 5.11
N ILE A 28 4.49 -6.39 5.89
CA ILE A 28 4.37 -6.33 7.35
C ILE A 28 5.59 -7.01 7.99
N PRO A 29 6.32 -6.30 8.88
CA PRO A 29 7.31 -6.92 9.75
C PRO A 29 6.63 -7.72 10.87
N ASP A 30 7.29 -8.76 11.37
CA ASP A 30 6.79 -9.57 12.49
C ASP A 30 6.77 -8.86 13.84
N ARG A 31 7.49 -7.74 13.96
CA ARG A 31 7.60 -6.92 15.17
C ARG A 31 7.89 -5.45 14.85
N THR A 32 7.69 -4.58 15.84
CA THR A 32 7.89 -3.13 15.72
C THR A 32 9.25 -2.64 16.19
N ARG A 33 10.07 -3.51 16.79
CA ARG A 33 11.40 -3.20 17.30
C ARG A 33 12.30 -4.43 17.28
N ILE A 34 13.59 -4.22 17.03
CA ILE A 34 14.65 -5.21 17.23
C ILE A 34 15.46 -4.76 18.45
N ILE A 35 15.73 -5.69 19.39
CA ILE A 35 16.67 -5.49 20.48
C ILE A 35 17.89 -6.34 20.14
N MET A 36 19.02 -5.71 19.89
CA MET A 36 20.28 -6.42 19.63
C MET A 36 21.10 -6.40 20.92
N ASN A 37 21.29 -7.55 21.56
CA ASN A 37 22.10 -7.61 22.77
C ASN A 37 23.59 -7.60 22.41
N GLU A 38 24.43 -7.20 23.36
CA GLU A 38 25.89 -7.14 23.18
C GLU A 38 26.51 -8.49 22.77
N SER A 39 25.98 -9.59 23.32
CA SER A 39 26.45 -10.95 23.02
C SER A 39 26.07 -11.44 21.62
N ASP A 40 25.08 -10.81 21.00
CA ASP A 40 24.39 -11.37 19.84
C ASP A 40 25.01 -10.83 18.56
N LYS A 41 25.41 -11.74 17.66
CA LYS A 41 26.06 -11.37 16.39
C LYS A 41 25.08 -10.83 15.34
N GLY A 42 23.78 -10.94 15.59
CA GLY A 42 22.74 -10.49 14.68
C GLY A 42 21.37 -11.01 15.09
N GLU A 43 20.34 -10.33 14.59
CA GLU A 43 18.93 -10.65 14.84
C GLU A 43 18.19 -10.81 13.51
N ALA A 44 17.29 -11.78 13.42
CA ALA A 44 16.53 -12.03 12.19
C ALA A 44 15.21 -11.23 12.20
N LEU A 45 14.91 -10.50 11.11
CA LEU A 45 13.61 -9.84 10.90
C LEU A 45 12.83 -10.55 9.81
N LYS A 46 11.61 -10.99 10.11
CA LYS A 46 10.73 -11.57 9.09
C LYS A 46 9.85 -10.48 8.48
N LEU A 47 9.88 -10.38 7.15
CA LEU A 47 8.94 -9.58 6.36
C LEU A 47 7.96 -10.51 5.66
N THR A 48 6.67 -10.17 5.73
CA THR A 48 5.61 -10.93 5.04
C THR A 48 4.91 -10.03 4.03
N ASN A 49 4.84 -10.47 2.77
CA ASN A 49 3.97 -9.88 1.77
C ASN A 49 2.56 -10.50 1.91
N GLN A 50 1.60 -9.73 2.43
CA GLN A 50 0.21 -10.15 2.55
C GLN A 50 -0.59 -9.97 1.25
N SER A 51 0.01 -9.39 0.20
CA SER A 51 -0.65 -9.28 -1.10
C SER A 51 -0.77 -10.65 -1.73
N LYS A 52 -2.01 -11.08 -1.97
CA LYS A 52 -2.31 -12.28 -2.76
C LYS A 52 -2.19 -12.05 -4.28
N LYS A 53 -1.95 -10.80 -4.71
CA LYS A 53 -2.09 -10.38 -6.11
C LYS A 53 -0.80 -9.89 -6.75
N LEU A 54 0.12 -9.32 -5.98
CA LEU A 54 1.29 -8.61 -6.51
C LEU A 54 2.56 -8.99 -5.71
N PRO A 55 3.68 -9.27 -6.40
CA PRO A 55 4.99 -9.31 -5.76
C PRO A 55 5.47 -7.89 -5.43
N TYR A 56 6.27 -7.78 -4.37
CA TYR A 56 6.82 -6.50 -3.90
C TYR A 56 8.33 -6.63 -3.72
N LEU A 57 9.06 -5.57 -4.05
CA LEU A 57 10.49 -5.46 -3.77
C LEU A 57 10.69 -5.08 -2.30
N ALA A 58 11.52 -5.83 -1.58
CA ALA A 58 11.95 -5.48 -0.23
C ALA A 58 13.40 -4.97 -0.27
N GLN A 59 13.61 -3.73 0.16
CA GLN A 59 14.92 -3.10 0.29
C GLN A 59 15.02 -2.48 1.69
N THR A 60 16.16 -2.66 2.36
CA THR A 60 16.40 -2.15 3.72
C THR A 60 17.74 -1.44 3.81
N TRP A 61 17.80 -0.40 4.63
CA TRP A 61 19.02 0.29 5.06
C TRP A 61 18.87 0.67 6.55
N ILE A 62 19.98 0.96 7.20
CA ILE A 62 20.02 1.50 8.58
C ILE A 62 20.43 2.97 8.46
N GLU A 63 19.72 3.84 9.16
CA GLU A 63 20.01 5.28 9.26
C GLU A 63 20.91 5.58 10.47
#